data_AF-A0AAV4LKP8-F1
#
_entry.id   AF-A0AAV4LKP8-F1
#
_cell.length_a   1.000
_cell.length_b   1.000
_cell.length_c   1.000
_cell.angle_alpha   90.00
_cell.angle_beta   90.00
_cell.angle_gamma   90.00
#
_symmetry.space_group_name_H-M   'P 1'
#
loop_
_entity.id
_entity.type
_entity.pdbx_description
1 polymer ?
#
loop_
_entity_poly.entity_id
_entity_poly.type
_entity_poly.pdbx_seq_one_letter_code
_entity_poly.pdbx_strand_id
1 'polypeptide(L)'
;MFFVNEEHERNFDRCLAKWPGSERNPEYLSACYIAAHPEIFKCFDLSKQEHGPFDWYFDYLHDPDDFIQRSNKGETSGKVAPLTELIAW
;
A
#
# COMPACT_ATOMS: atom_id res chain seq x y z
N MET A 1 13.36 -10.09 10.58
CA MET A 1 13.36 -9.60 9.19
C MET A 1 14.39 -8.50 9.07
N PHE A 2 14.94 -8.24 7.89
CA PHE A 2 15.72 -7.01 7.68
C PHE A 2 14.74 -5.84 7.52
N PHE A 3 15.07 -4.65 8.03
CA PHE A 3 14.30 -3.42 7.79
C PHE A 3 15.27 -2.31 7.41
N VAL A 4 14.89 -1.44 6.48
CA VAL A 4 15.78 -0.37 5.98
C VAL A 4 16.02 0.72 7.03
N ASN A 5 15.05 0.91 7.92
CA ASN A 5 15.08 1.82 9.07
C ASN A 5 13.94 1.44 10.05
N GLU A 6 13.87 2.12 11.19
CA GLU A 6 12.80 1.90 12.19
C GLU A 6 11.39 2.22 11.67
N GLU A 7 11.28 3.11 10.66
CA GLU A 7 9.99 3.44 10.07
C GLU A 7 9.42 2.27 9.29
N HIS A 8 10.26 1.54 8.55
CA HIS A 8 9.86 0.32 7.86
C HIS A 8 9.31 -0.73 8.84
N GLU A 9 10.00 -0.95 9.97
CA GLU A 9 9.52 -1.88 11.01
C GLU A 9 8.17 -1.44 11.60
N ARG A 10 8.02 -0.16 11.98
CA ARG A 10 6.74 0.36 12.49
C ARG A 10 5.59 0.27 11.48
N ASN A 11 5.87 0.51 10.20
CA ASN A 11 4.87 0.38 9.15
C ASN A 11 4.44 -1.08 8.97
N PHE A 12 5.38 -2.01 9.11
CA PHE A 12 5.10 -3.44 9.03
C PHE A 12 4.20 -3.90 10.17
N ASP A 13 4.49 -3.48 11.40
CA ASP A 13 3.63 -3.74 12.55
C ASP A 13 2.21 -3.18 12.36
N ARG A 14 2.08 -1.99 11.76
CA ARG A 14 0.79 -1.40 11.41
C ARG A 14 0.02 -2.24 10.39
N CYS A 15 0.69 -2.76 9.36
CA CYS A 15 0.08 -3.68 8.39
C CYS A 15 -0.43 -4.95 9.08
N LEU A 16 0.37 -5.58 9.94
CA LEU A 16 -0.03 -6.80 10.66
C LEU A 16 -1.20 -6.55 11.62
N ALA A 17 -1.22 -5.39 12.28
CA ALA A 17 -2.32 -5.00 13.15
C ALA A 17 -3.63 -4.75 12.37
N LYS A 18 -3.54 -4.22 11.14
CA LYS A 18 -4.70 -3.97 10.27
C LYS A 18 -5.37 -5.26 9.78
N TRP A 19 -4.57 -6.29 9.48
CA TRP A 19 -5.06 -7.59 9.01
C TRP A 19 -4.59 -8.73 9.92
N PRO A 20 -5.26 -8.97 11.05
CA PRO A 20 -4.92 -10.06 11.97
C PRO A 20 -4.96 -11.42 11.25
N GLY A 21 -3.93 -12.25 11.46
CA GLY A 21 -3.80 -13.55 10.80
C GLY A 21 -2.97 -13.51 9.51
N SER A 22 -2.62 -12.31 9.02
CA SER A 22 -1.68 -12.13 7.91
C SER A 22 -0.33 -12.81 8.16
N GLU A 23 0.11 -12.90 9.41
CA GLU A 23 1.35 -13.56 9.81
C GLU A 23 1.36 -15.07 9.54
N ARG A 24 0.19 -15.68 9.33
CA ARG A 24 0.03 -17.11 9.06
C ARG A 24 0.02 -17.43 7.56
N ASN A 25 -0.12 -16.40 6.72
CA ASN A 25 -0.07 -16.54 5.27
C ASN A 25 1.25 -15.91 4.75
N PRO A 26 2.22 -16.71 4.27
CA PRO A 26 3.50 -16.19 3.79
C PRO A 26 3.39 -15.15 2.66
N GLU A 27 2.41 -15.28 1.76
CA GLU A 27 2.19 -14.35 0.66
C GLU A 27 1.71 -13.00 1.19
N TYR A 28 0.76 -13.06 2.12
CA TYR A 28 0.19 -11.87 2.74
C TYR A 28 1.18 -11.17 3.66
N LEU A 29 1.97 -11.93 4.42
CA LEU A 29 3.09 -11.43 5.21
C LEU A 29 4.13 -10.71 4.34
N SER A 30 4.42 -11.28 3.17
CA SER A 30 5.34 -10.69 2.19
C SER A 30 4.77 -9.40 1.60
N ALA A 31 3.46 -9.37 1.28
CA ALA A 31 2.79 -8.17 0.81
C ALA A 31 2.82 -7.05 1.86
N CYS A 32 2.52 -7.36 3.13
CA CYS A 32 2.62 -6.43 4.25
C CYS A 32 4.06 -5.87 4.40
N TYR A 33 5.07 -6.73 4.26
CA TYR A 33 6.47 -6.31 4.35
C TYR A 33 6.88 -5.38 3.21
N ILE A 34 6.54 -5.71 1.96
CA ILE A 34 6.84 -4.85 0.81
C ILE A 34 6.13 -3.49 0.97
N ALA A 35 4.84 -3.52 1.30
CA ALA A 35 4.05 -2.30 1.46
C ALA A 35 4.55 -1.40 2.60
N ALA A 36 5.15 -1.99 3.64
CA ALA A 36 5.70 -1.27 4.77
C ALA A 36 6.96 -0.45 4.47
N HIS A 37 7.62 -0.69 3.32
CA HIS A 37 8.75 0.13 2.90
C HIS A 37 8.34 1.61 2.86
N PRO A 38 9.08 2.55 3.48
CA PRO A 38 8.63 3.94 3.67
C PRO A 38 8.20 4.62 2.36
N GLU A 39 8.95 4.39 1.27
CA GLU A 39 8.64 4.94 -0.05
C GLU A 39 7.33 4.42 -0.66
N ILE A 40 6.88 3.23 -0.29
CA ILE A 40 5.61 2.63 -0.75
C ILE A 40 4.50 2.98 0.23
N PHE A 41 4.76 2.91 1.54
CA PHE A 41 3.77 3.13 2.58
C PHE A 41 3.16 4.54 2.54
N LYS A 42 3.93 5.55 2.10
CA LYS A 42 3.42 6.92 1.92
C LYS A 42 2.49 7.10 0.72
N CYS A 43 2.39 6.12 -0.18
CA CYS A 43 1.59 6.22 -1.39
C CYS A 43 0.11 5.90 -1.17
N PHE A 44 -0.27 5.32 -0.04
CA PHE A 44 -1.66 4.96 0.27
C PHE A 44 -2.01 5.27 1.72
N ASP A 45 -3.30 5.30 2.01
CA ASP A 45 -3.85 5.43 3.36
C ASP A 45 -4.28 4.05 3.84
N LEU A 46 -3.56 3.52 4.84
CA LEU A 46 -3.82 2.20 5.42
C LEU A 46 -5.25 2.07 5.96
N SER A 47 -5.86 3.17 6.41
CA SER A 47 -7.22 3.14 6.96
C SER A 47 -8.27 2.80 5.88
N LYS A 48 -8.01 3.20 4.63
CA LYS A 48 -8.89 3.00 3.47
C LYS A 48 -8.71 1.66 2.76
N GLN A 49 -7.70 0.88 3.14
CA GLN A 49 -7.51 -0.47 2.63
C GLN A 49 -8.42 -1.45 3.39
N GLU A 50 -9.00 -2.42 2.68
CA GLU A 50 -10.00 -3.36 3.20
C GLU A 50 -9.44 -4.78 3.27
N HIS A 51 -9.04 -5.34 2.14
CA HIS A 51 -8.59 -6.71 1.97
C HIS A 51 -7.08 -6.87 1.95
N GLY A 52 -6.29 -5.81 1.80
CA GLY A 52 -4.84 -5.89 1.77
C GLY A 52 -4.13 -4.58 1.42
N PRO A 53 -2.79 -4.54 1.55
CA PRO A 53 -2.03 -3.31 1.36
C PRO A 53 -2.00 -2.79 -0.09
N PHE A 54 -2.48 -3.59 -1.04
CA PHE A 54 -2.50 -3.27 -2.46
C PHE A 54 -3.92 -3.29 -3.06
N ASP A 55 -4.98 -3.20 -2.26
CA ASP A 55 -6.36 -3.16 -2.79
C ASP A 55 -6.52 -2.06 -3.83
N TRP A 56 -5.98 -0.89 -3.54
CA TRP A 56 -5.96 0.24 -4.47
C TRP A 56 -5.35 -0.07 -5.83
N TYR A 57 -4.34 -0.95 -5.87
CA TYR A 57 -3.68 -1.34 -7.11
C TYR A 57 -4.55 -2.33 -7.88
N PHE A 58 -5.19 -3.28 -7.19
CA PHE A 58 -6.12 -4.21 -7.81
C PHE A 58 -7.39 -3.51 -8.33
N ASP A 59 -7.93 -2.54 -7.57
CA ASP A 59 -9.03 -1.68 -8.01
C ASP A 59 -8.67 -0.98 -9.32
N TYR A 60 -7.48 -0.36 -9.38
CA TYR A 60 -6.98 0.27 -10.61
C TYR A 60 -6.83 -0.73 -11.77
N LEU A 61 -6.31 -1.94 -11.52
CA LEU A 61 -6.17 -2.95 -12.56
C LEU A 61 -7.52 -3.47 -13.08
N HIS A 62 -8.54 -3.49 -12.23
CA HIS A 62 -9.89 -3.95 -12.58
C HIS A 62 -10.66 -2.90 -13.38
N ASP A 63 -10.71 -1.66 -12.89
CA ASP A 63 -11.40 -0.55 -13.55
C ASP A 63 -10.65 0.78 -13.30
N PRO A 64 -9.74 1.18 -14.22
CA PRO A 64 -8.97 2.41 -14.10
C PRO A 64 -9.83 3.67 -14.03
N ASP A 65 -10.96 3.70 -14.75
CA ASP A 65 -11.82 4.88 -14.84
C ASP A 65 -12.59 5.08 -13.54
N ASP A 66 -13.17 4.01 -12.98
CA ASP A 66 -13.80 4.02 -11.65
C ASP A 66 -12.78 4.37 -10.56
N PHE A 67 -11.58 3.78 -10.61
CA PHE A 67 -10.50 4.11 -9.67
C PHE A 67 -10.18 5.61 -9.68
N ILE A 68 -10.02 6.23 -10.85
CA ILE A 68 -9.77 7.68 -10.96
C ILE A 68 -10.93 8.48 -10.38
N GLN A 69 -12.18 8.09 -10.63
CA GLN A 69 -13.36 8.78 -10.09
C GLN A 69 -13.42 8.70 -8.57
N ARG A 70 -13.24 7.51 -7.97
CA ARG A 70 -13.20 7.29 -6.52
C ARG A 70 -12.02 8.02 -5.88
N SER A 71 -10.87 8.03 -6.55
CA SER A 71 -9.68 8.77 -6.10
C SER A 71 -9.95 10.28 -6.05
N ASN A 72 -10.58 10.84 -7.09
CA ASN A 72 -10.96 12.26 -7.13
C ASN A 72 -11.98 12.64 -6.04
N LYS A 73 -12.81 11.71 -5.59
CA LYS A 73 -13.74 11.87 -4.46
C LYS A 73 -13.09 11.61 -3.09
N GLY A 74 -11.85 11.11 -3.06
CA GLY A 74 -11.15 10.73 -1.83
C GLY A 74 -11.63 9.42 -1.20
N GLU A 75 -12.36 8.59 -1.95
CA GLU A 75 -12.96 7.33 -1.49
C GLU A 75 -11.96 6.15 -1.52
N THR A 76 -10.90 6.26 -2.31
CA THR A 76 -9.75 5.34 -2.29
C THR A 76 -8.46 6.12 -1.95
N SER A 77 -7.36 5.40 -1.82
CA SER A 77 -6.00 5.96 -1.69
C SER A 77 -5.04 5.16 -2.54
N GLY A 78 -3.81 5.59 -2.73
CA GLY A 78 -2.89 4.95 -3.68
C GLY A 78 -2.46 5.93 -4.77
N LYS A 79 -1.26 5.73 -5.32
CA LYS A 79 -0.78 6.46 -6.50
C LYS A 79 -0.14 5.46 -7.44
N VAL A 80 -0.64 5.38 -8.68
CA VAL A 80 -0.04 4.57 -9.75
C VAL A 80 1.11 5.28 -10.46
N ALA A 81 1.42 6.50 -10.03
CA ALA A 81 2.56 7.23 -10.56
C ALA A 81 3.86 6.45 -10.24
N PRO A 82 4.83 6.43 -11.16
CA PRO A 82 6.11 5.80 -10.91
C PRO A 82 6.76 6.41 -9.65
N LEU A 83 7.34 5.56 -8.80
CA LEU A 83 8.06 5.97 -7.59
C LEU A 83 9.25 6.90 -7.90
N THR A 84 9.76 6.86 -9.13
CA THR A 84 10.67 7.83 -9.68
C THR A 84 9.88 8.85 -10.48
N GLU A 85 9.50 9.98 -9.88
CA GLU A 85 9.14 11.13 -10.71
C GLU A 85 10.37 11.48 -11.56
N LEU A 86 10.24 11.40 -12.89
CA LEU A 86 11.20 12.03 -13.79
C LEU A 86 11.11 13.53 -13.48
N ILE A 87 12.08 14.04 -12.72
CA ILE A 87 12.30 15.48 -12.58
C ILE A 87 12.60 15.98 -13.99
N ALA A 88 11.58 16.51 -14.65
CA ALA A 88 11.75 17.28 -15.87
C ALA A 88 12.39 18.61 -15.46
N TRP A 89 13.68 18.75 -15.78
CA TRP A 89 14.42 20.01 -15.70
C TRP A 89 13.95 20.98 -16.79
#